data_AF-A0A7L2MJ42-F1
#
_entry.id   AF-A0A7L2MJ42-F1
#
_cell.length_a   1.000
_cell.length_b   1.000
_cell.length_c   1.000
_cell.angle_alpha   90.00
_cell.angle_beta   90.00
_cell.angle_gamma   90.00
#
_symmetry.space_group_name_H-M   'P 1'
#
loop_
_entity.id
_entity.type
_entity.pdbx_description
1 polymer ?
#
loop_
_entity_poly.entity_id
_entity_poly.type
_entity_poly.pdbx_seq_one_letter_code
_entity_poly.pdbx_strand_id
1 'polypeptide(L)'
;QVVGGKVKKPGKRGRKPAKIDLKAKLERSRQSARECRARKKLRYQYLEELVSSRERAICALREELEMYKQWCMAMDQGKIPSEIKALLTGEEQGKAQQNSTKLAKAVKTEANSSNP
;
A
#
# COMPACT_ATOMS: atom_id res chain seq x y z
N GLN A 1 23.11 17.10 -55.38
CA GLN A 1 23.22 15.88 -54.55
C GLN A 1 23.04 16.29 -53.10
N VAL A 2 21.96 15.83 -52.44
CA VAL A 2 21.69 15.53 -51.00
C VAL A 2 20.15 15.38 -50.94
N VAL A 3 19.63 14.21 -51.33
CA VAL A 3 19.15 13.10 -50.47
C VAL A 3 17.77 13.39 -49.86
N GLY A 4 16.82 12.55 -50.31
CA GLY A 4 15.41 12.62 -49.96
C GLY A 4 15.08 12.09 -48.57
N GLY A 5 13.91 12.46 -48.10
CA GLY A 5 13.35 12.01 -46.83
C GLY A 5 11.85 12.22 -46.76
N LYS A 6 11.07 11.50 -47.59
CA LYS A 6 9.63 11.34 -47.34
C LYS A 6 9.47 10.50 -46.07
N VAL A 7 9.28 11.17 -44.94
CA VAL A 7 8.88 10.53 -43.68
C VAL A 7 7.50 9.88 -43.90
N LYS A 8 7.48 8.56 -44.09
CA LYS A 8 6.25 7.77 -44.09
C LYS A 8 5.71 7.72 -42.66
N LYS A 9 4.67 8.53 -42.38
CA LYS A 9 3.88 8.43 -41.16
C LYS A 9 3.27 7.01 -41.04
N PRO A 10 3.20 6.40 -39.84
CA PRO A 10 2.53 5.11 -39.63
C PRO A 10 1.00 5.31 -39.63
N GLY A 11 0.45 5.58 -40.82
CA GLY A 11 -0.98 5.70 -41.04
C GLY A 11 -1.64 4.33 -41.19
N LYS A 12 -1.70 3.53 -40.11
CA LYS A 12 -2.66 2.42 -39.99
C LYS A 12 -3.82 2.80 -39.06
N ARG A 13 -4.35 4.01 -39.20
CA ARG A 13 -5.70 4.34 -38.72
C ARG A 13 -6.66 4.09 -39.88
N GLY A 14 -7.50 3.07 -39.75
CA GLY A 14 -8.57 2.80 -40.74
C GLY A 14 -8.52 1.45 -41.45
N ARG A 15 -7.66 0.49 -41.06
CA ARG A 15 -7.89 -0.89 -41.51
C ARG A 15 -9.21 -1.35 -40.90
N LYS A 16 -10.24 -1.51 -41.73
CA LYS A 16 -11.52 -2.11 -41.34
C LYS A 16 -11.21 -3.34 -40.50
N PRO A 17 -11.71 -3.46 -39.26
CA PRO A 17 -11.50 -4.68 -38.50
C PRO A 17 -11.95 -5.83 -39.39
N ALA A 18 -11.07 -6.82 -39.57
CA ALA A 18 -11.47 -8.09 -40.18
C ALA A 18 -12.75 -8.56 -39.47
N LYS A 19 -13.66 -9.26 -40.17
CA LYS A 19 -14.88 -9.83 -39.58
C LYS A 19 -14.48 -10.61 -38.33
N ILE A 20 -14.58 -9.93 -37.19
CA ILE A 20 -14.21 -10.49 -35.91
C ILE A 20 -15.42 -11.34 -35.55
N ASP A 21 -15.17 -12.59 -35.20
CA ASP A 21 -16.24 -13.47 -34.79
C ASP A 21 -17.07 -12.79 -33.68
N LEU A 22 -18.39 -12.79 -33.84
CA LEU A 22 -19.32 -12.15 -32.90
C LEU A 22 -19.07 -12.68 -31.48
N LYS A 23 -18.77 -13.98 -31.36
CA LYS A 23 -18.39 -14.63 -30.10
C LYS A 23 -17.12 -14.00 -29.51
N ALA A 24 -16.10 -13.77 -30.32
CA ALA A 24 -14.85 -13.14 -29.89
C ALA A 24 -15.05 -11.66 -29.49
N LYS A 25 -15.94 -10.92 -30.16
CA LYS A 25 -16.27 -9.53 -29.77
C LYS A 25 -16.98 -9.49 -28.41
N LEU A 26 -17.94 -10.40 -28.22
CA LEU A 26 -18.74 -10.46 -27.01
C LEU A 26 -17.89 -10.88 -25.80
N GLU A 27 -16.95 -11.82 -25.98
CA GLU A 27 -16.06 -12.22 -24.88
C GLU A 27 -15.05 -11.12 -24.50
N ARG A 28 -14.51 -10.37 -25.48
CA ARG A 28 -13.67 -9.18 -25.18
C ARG A 28 -14.44 -8.12 -24.38
N SER A 29 -15.70 -7.89 -24.70
CA SER A 29 -16.53 -6.93 -23.95
C SER A 29 -16.84 -7.42 -22.53
N ARG A 30 -17.05 -8.73 -22.34
CA ARG A 30 -17.21 -9.32 -21.01
C ARG A 30 -15.93 -9.19 -20.21
N GLN A 31 -14.78 -9.50 -20.81
CA GLN A 31 -13.49 -9.44 -20.17
C GLN A 31 -13.14 -8.01 -19.72
N SER A 32 -13.34 -7.00 -20.58
CA SER A 32 -13.10 -5.60 -20.20
C SER A 32 -13.99 -5.14 -19.05
N ALA A 33 -15.25 -5.62 -18.99
CA ALA A 33 -16.14 -5.36 -17.88
C ALA A 33 -15.68 -6.05 -16.57
N ARG A 34 -15.20 -7.29 -16.64
CA ARG A 34 -14.59 -7.99 -15.48
C ARG A 34 -13.36 -7.24 -14.97
N GLU A 35 -12.45 -6.87 -15.86
CA GLU A 35 -11.24 -6.11 -15.53
C GLU A 35 -11.54 -4.73 -14.96
N CYS A 36 -12.60 -4.06 -15.43
CA CYS A 36 -13.06 -2.80 -14.85
C CYS A 36 -13.45 -2.99 -13.38
N ARG A 37 -14.23 -4.03 -13.06
CA ARG A 37 -14.64 -4.35 -11.69
C ARG A 37 -13.44 -4.73 -10.82
N ALA A 38 -12.55 -5.58 -11.33
CA ALA A 38 -11.35 -6.00 -10.62
C ALA A 38 -10.44 -4.80 -10.29
N ARG A 39 -10.20 -3.91 -11.26
CA ARG A 39 -9.42 -2.68 -11.05
C ARG A 39 -10.07 -1.75 -10.03
N LYS A 40 -11.40 -1.58 -10.08
CA LYS A 40 -12.12 -0.77 -9.10
C LYS A 40 -11.99 -1.35 -7.69
N LYS A 41 -12.14 -2.67 -7.54
CA LYS A 41 -11.95 -3.36 -6.26
C LYS A 41 -10.55 -3.15 -5.71
N LEU A 42 -9.52 -3.39 -6.54
CA LEU A 42 -8.12 -3.21 -6.13
C LEU A 42 -7.82 -1.76 -5.74
N ARG A 43 -8.33 -0.78 -6.49
CA ARG A 43 -8.16 0.63 -6.17
C ARG A 43 -8.75 0.99 -4.81
N TYR A 44 -9.95 0.51 -4.50
CA TYR A 44 -10.59 0.79 -3.22
C TYR A 44 -9.89 0.09 -2.07
N GLN A 45 -9.47 -1.16 -2.27
CA GLN A 45 -8.67 -1.88 -1.28
C GLN A 45 -7.39 -1.11 -0.94
N TYR A 46 -6.64 -0.63 -1.93
CA TYR A 46 -5.43 0.16 -1.68
C TYR A 46 -5.71 1.46 -0.91
N LEU A 47 -6.78 2.16 -1.28
CA LEU A 47 -7.18 3.39 -0.58
C LEU A 47 -7.59 3.11 0.88
N GLU A 48 -8.32 2.03 1.10
CA GLU A 48 -8.71 1.57 2.44
C GLU A 48 -7.48 1.22 3.28
N GLU A 49 -6.54 0.44 2.73
CA GLU A 49 -5.29 0.09 3.40
C GLU A 49 -4.45 1.32 3.77
N LEU A 50 -4.36 2.31 2.88
CA LEU A 50 -3.68 3.58 3.16
C LEU A 50 -4.32 4.34 4.32
N VAL A 51 -5.65 4.49 4.30
CA VAL A 51 -6.40 5.20 5.34
C VAL A 51 -6.27 4.47 6.67
N SER A 52 -6.54 3.16 6.70
CA SER A 52 -6.44 2.35 7.93
C SER A 52 -5.03 2.33 8.50
N SER A 53 -4.00 2.30 7.66
CA SER A 53 -2.60 2.38 8.12
C SER A 53 -2.30 3.71 8.80
N ARG A 54 -2.75 4.80 8.20
CA ARG A 54 -2.58 6.15 8.75
C ARG A 54 -3.35 6.34 10.06
N GLU A 55 -4.59 5.87 10.13
CA GLU A 55 -5.42 5.93 11.34
C GLU A 55 -4.77 5.18 12.50
N ARG A 56 -4.27 3.95 12.26
CA ARG A 56 -3.54 3.19 13.27
C ARG A 56 -2.29 3.92 13.77
N ALA A 57 -1.52 4.52 12.88
CA ALA A 57 -0.34 5.30 13.27
C ALA A 57 -0.72 6.53 14.11
N ILE A 58 -1.81 7.22 13.77
CA ILE A 58 -2.31 8.36 14.54
C ILE A 58 -2.77 7.93 15.93
N CYS A 59 -3.51 6.82 16.05
CA CYS A 59 -3.96 6.30 17.34
C CYS A 59 -2.76 5.95 18.23
N ALA A 60 -1.77 5.22 17.71
CA ALA A 60 -0.58 4.85 18.47
C ALA A 60 0.19 6.09 19.00
N LEU A 61 0.38 7.10 18.15
CA LEU A 61 1.06 8.34 18.56
C LEU A 61 0.25 9.13 19.60
N ARG A 62 -1.08 9.10 19.53
CA ARG A 62 -1.95 9.76 20.52
C ARG A 62 -1.89 9.05 21.87
N GLU A 63 -1.91 7.72 21.87
CA GLU A 63 -1.78 6.90 23.08
C GLU A 63 -0.42 7.12 23.75
N GLU A 64 0.66 7.13 22.96
CA GLU A 64 2.02 7.41 23.45
C GLU A 64 2.14 8.82 24.06
N LEU A 65 1.59 9.83 23.37
CA LEU A 65 1.59 11.21 23.88
C LEU A 65 0.77 11.36 25.17
N GLU A 66 -0.37 10.68 25.26
CA GLU A 66 -1.20 10.68 26.46
C GLU A 66 -0.52 9.98 27.63
N MET A 67 0.19 8.87 27.38
CA MET A 67 1.03 8.21 28.37
C MET A 67 2.10 9.17 28.94
N TYR A 68 2.83 9.88 28.07
CA TYR A 68 3.84 10.85 28.53
C TYR A 68 3.24 11.98 29.35
N LYS A 69 2.07 12.50 28.96
CA LYS A 69 1.36 13.52 29.76
C LYS A 69 1.03 13.01 31.16
N GLN A 70 0.48 11.80 31.26
CA GLN A 70 0.15 11.19 32.54
C GLN A 70 1.39 11.00 33.42
N TRP A 71 2.51 10.62 32.83
CA TRP A 71 3.78 10.53 33.55
C TRP A 71 4.28 11.87 34.08
N CYS A 72 4.23 12.93 33.27
CA CYS A 72 4.55 14.28 33.73
C CYS A 72 3.66 14.68 34.93
N MET A 73 2.34 14.48 34.81
CA MET A 73 1.40 14.79 35.89
C MET A 73 1.69 14.00 37.18
N ALA A 74 2.07 12.73 37.07
CA ALA A 74 2.42 11.92 38.23
C ALA A 74 3.74 12.39 38.88
N MET A 75 4.74 12.71 38.05
CA MET A 75 6.03 13.24 38.51
C MET A 75 5.87 14.60 39.21
N ASP A 76 5.02 15.49 38.68
CA ASP A 76 4.70 16.78 39.30
C ASP A 76 4.04 16.60 40.69
N GLN A 77 3.37 15.46 40.92
CA GLN A 77 2.81 15.07 42.22
C GLN A 77 3.83 14.32 43.11
N GLY A 78 5.10 14.25 42.70
CA GLY A 78 6.16 13.54 43.43
C GLY A 78 6.11 12.01 43.34
N LYS A 79 5.29 11.46 42.43
CA LYS A 79 5.19 10.02 42.19
C LYS A 79 6.01 9.66 40.95
N ILE A 80 6.97 8.74 41.09
CA ILE A 80 7.70 8.20 39.93
C ILE A 80 6.88 7.04 39.34
N PRO A 81 6.38 7.14 38.09
CA PRO A 81 5.69 6.04 37.42
C PRO A 81 6.55 4.78 37.33
N SER A 82 5.93 3.61 37.48
CA SER A 82 6.59 2.29 37.45
C SER A 82 7.39 2.03 36.18
N GLU A 83 6.88 2.50 35.05
CA GLU A 83 7.46 2.36 33.72
C GLU A 83 8.75 3.19 33.60
N ILE A 84 8.74 4.42 34.11
CA ILE A 84 9.95 5.26 34.20
C ILE A 84 10.96 4.61 35.15
N LYS A 85 10.49 4.04 36.27
CA LYS A 85 11.35 3.32 37.20
C LYS A 85 12.03 2.12 36.53
N ALA A 86 11.29 1.34 35.75
CA ALA A 86 11.82 0.20 34.99
C ALA A 86 12.81 0.62 33.89
N LEU A 87 12.58 1.77 33.23
CA LEU A 87 13.52 2.36 32.27
C LEU A 87 14.82 2.82 32.96
N LEU A 88 14.74 3.36 34.17
CA LEU A 88 15.89 3.78 34.98
C LEU A 88 16.68 2.60 35.56
N THR A 89 16.01 1.49 35.89
CA THR A 89 16.66 0.27 36.43
C THR A 89 17.14 -0.69 35.34
N GLY A 90 16.82 -0.43 34.07
CA GLY A 90 17.35 -1.18 32.92
C GLY A 90 16.73 -2.56 32.70
N GLU A 91 15.56 -2.85 33.28
CA GLU A 91 15.02 -4.22 33.33
C GLU A 91 14.24 -4.66 32.09
N GLU A 92 13.88 -3.80 31.12
CA GLU A 92 13.05 -4.24 29.97
C GLU A 92 13.49 -3.66 28.61
N GLN A 93 14.66 -4.06 28.12
CA GLN A 93 14.99 -3.99 26.68
C GLN A 93 14.41 -5.22 25.95
N GLY A 94 13.09 -5.27 25.70
CA GLY A 94 12.50 -6.49 25.13
C GLY A 94 11.34 -6.36 24.14
N LYS A 95 10.50 -5.33 24.20
CA LYS A 95 9.17 -5.42 23.55
C LYS A 95 8.80 -4.33 22.54
N ALA A 96 9.53 -3.23 22.44
CA ALA A 96 9.20 -2.16 21.48
C ALA A 96 9.60 -2.46 20.02
N GLN A 97 10.50 -3.42 19.78
CA GLN A 97 11.12 -3.61 18.46
C GLN A 97 10.48 -4.69 17.56
N GLN A 98 9.36 -5.29 17.98
CA GLN A 98 8.71 -6.38 17.23
C GLN A 98 7.69 -5.92 16.17
N ASN A 99 7.30 -4.63 16.16
CA ASN A 99 6.32 -4.13 15.18
C ASN A 99 6.94 -3.63 13.86
N SER A 100 8.24 -3.36 13.81
CA SER A 100 8.92 -2.94 12.56
C SER A 100 9.45 -4.10 11.72
N THR A 101 9.67 -5.29 12.31
CA THR A 101 10.30 -6.43 11.63
C THR A 101 9.32 -7.45 11.02
N LYS A 102 8.04 -7.46 11.41
CA LYS A 102 7.03 -8.34 10.77
C LYS A 102 6.56 -7.85 9.39
N LEU A 103 6.73 -6.56 9.06
CA LEU A 103 6.35 -6.02 7.75
C LEU A 103 7.38 -6.36 6.65
N ALA A 104 8.65 -6.61 7.00
CA ALA A 104 9.71 -6.92 6.04
C ALA A 104 9.72 -8.39 5.55
N LYS A 105 9.07 -9.31 6.28
CA LYS A 105 9.07 -10.75 5.91
C LYS A 105 7.89 -11.17 5.03
N ALA A 106 6.86 -10.34 4.87
CA ALA A 106 5.71 -10.63 4.01
C ALA A 106 5.89 -10.19 2.54
N VAL A 107 6.86 -9.32 2.24
CA VAL A 107 7.07 -8.79 0.87
C VAL A 107 7.86 -9.75 -0.04
N LYS A 108 8.46 -10.83 0.50
CA LYS A 108 9.29 -11.76 -0.28
C LYS A 108 8.59 -13.01 -0.83
N THR A 109 7.32 -13.25 -0.53
CA THR A 109 6.63 -14.50 -0.91
C THR A 109 5.58 -14.37 -2.02
N GLU A 110 5.34 -13.17 -2.55
CA GLU A 110 4.32 -12.93 -3.60
C GLU A 110 4.96 -12.41 -4.91
N ALA A 111 6.23 -12.76 -5.18
CA ALA A 111 6.91 -12.43 -6.43
C ALA A 111 7.07 -13.64 -7.37
N ASN A 112 6.49 -14.80 -7.04
CA ASN A 112 6.63 -16.01 -7.85
C ASN A 112 5.33 -16.83 -7.95
N SER A 113 4.23 -16.19 -8.32
CA SER A 113 3.18 -16.89 -9.07
C SER A 113 2.46 -15.89 -9.95
N SER A 114 2.17 -16.29 -11.19
CA SER A 114 1.45 -15.53 -12.22
C SER A 114 2.32 -14.69 -13.17
N ASN A 115 3.04 -15.38 -14.05
CA ASN A 115 3.23 -14.88 -15.42
C ASN A 115 2.34 -15.74 -16.34
N PRO A 116 1.71 -15.17 -17.39
CA PRO A 116 0.73 -15.86 -18.24
C PRO A 116 1.33 -16.94 -19.14
#